data_AF-A0A1V5Z3P9-F1
#
_entry.id   AF-A0A1V5Z3P9-F1
#
_cell.length_a   1.000
_cell.length_b   1.000
_cell.length_c   1.000
_cell.angle_alpha   90.00
_cell.angle_beta   90.00
_cell.angle_gamma   90.00
#
_symmetry.space_group_name_H-M   'P 1'
#
loop_
_entity.id
_entity.type
_entity.pdbx_description
1 polymer ?
#
loop_
_entity_poly.entity_id
_entity_poly.type
_entity_poly.pdbx_seq_one_letter_code
_entity_poly.pdbx_strand_id
1 'polypeptide(L)'
;MGETALCTIAKNARAGMEPKNMHDIPGTVWKIPPKEVKNLDIPDLCTLPGYSDVKESPHEFCLAHSMIAKNQNPFTGKTLLQHHPKTVIVQNPPSFPLKTSEMDRVYGLPYQRAEHPSYKEEIPALIPVRFSVISHRGCYGNCSFCAISMHQGSVIQSRSPESILSEIASFRKMPGFAGIVSDVGGHVP
;
A
#
# COMPACT_ATOMS: atom_id res chain seq x y z
N MET A 1 -0.86 0.59 1.14
CA MET A 1 -1.45 1.92 0.85
C MET A 1 -0.78 2.97 1.72
N GLY A 2 -0.50 4.15 1.16
CA GLY A 2 0.39 5.15 1.79
C GLY A 2 -0.19 6.56 1.84
N GLU A 3 -1.41 6.78 1.34
CA GLU A 3 -2.03 8.09 1.19
C GLU A 3 -2.25 8.77 2.55
N THR A 4 -2.85 8.04 3.50
CA THR A 4 -3.06 8.49 4.88
C THR A 4 -1.74 8.66 5.62
N ALA A 5 -0.84 7.67 5.51
CA ALA A 5 0.48 7.72 6.12
C ALA A 5 1.28 8.95 5.65
N LEU A 6 1.29 9.22 4.35
CA LEU A 6 1.95 10.38 3.75
C LEU A 6 1.36 11.70 4.28
N CYS A 7 0.03 11.79 4.37
CA CYS A 7 -0.63 12.95 4.94
C CYS A 7 -0.24 13.17 6.41
N THR A 8 -0.18 12.10 7.20
CA THR A 8 0.22 12.16 8.61
C THR A 8 1.69 12.56 8.76
N ILE A 9 2.59 11.95 7.99
CA ILE A 9 4.02 12.30 7.96
C ILE A 9 4.20 13.79 7.61
N ALA A 10 3.51 14.28 6.57
CA ALA A 10 3.61 15.68 6.15
C ALA A 10 3.08 16.64 7.22
N LYS A 11 1.99 16.31 7.91
CA LYS A 11 1.45 17.10 9.03
C LYS A 11 2.43 17.14 10.20
N ASN A 12 2.98 16.01 10.59
CA ASN A 12 3.93 15.91 11.70
C ASN A 12 5.23 16.64 11.40
N ALA A 13 5.75 16.50 10.18
CA ALA A 13 6.94 17.24 9.72
C ALA A 13 6.70 18.76 9.74
N ARG A 14 5.54 19.22 9.29
CA ARG A 14 5.16 20.65 9.36
C ARG A 14 5.05 21.15 10.80
N ALA A 15 4.67 20.30 11.74
CA ALA A 15 4.64 20.61 13.17
C ALA A 15 6.04 20.55 13.85
N GLY A 16 7.10 20.27 13.09
CA GLY A 16 8.48 20.23 13.59
C GLY A 16 8.93 18.87 14.14
N MET A 17 8.11 17.82 14.01
CA MET A 17 8.52 16.47 14.40
C MET A 17 9.48 15.90 13.36
N GLU A 18 10.65 15.43 13.81
CA GLU A 18 11.61 14.77 12.95
C GLU A 18 11.12 13.36 12.53
N PRO A 19 11.39 12.92 11.29
CA PRO A 19 10.96 11.59 10.82
C PRO A 19 11.40 10.42 11.70
N LYS A 20 12.56 10.55 12.37
CA LYS A 20 13.10 9.53 13.28
C LYS A 20 12.28 9.33 14.57
N ASN A 21 11.30 10.20 14.83
CA ASN A 21 10.44 10.14 16.02
C ASN A 21 9.00 9.71 15.66
N MET A 22 8.71 9.46 14.38
CA MET A 22 7.37 9.10 13.89
C MET A 22 7.16 7.58 13.92
N HIS A 23 6.96 7.02 15.11
CA HIS A 23 6.87 5.57 15.31
C HIS A 23 5.44 5.01 15.34
N ASP A 24 4.43 5.88 15.33
CA ASP A 24 3.02 5.54 15.59
C ASP A 24 2.12 5.60 14.35
N ILE A 25 2.70 5.76 13.16
CA ILE A 25 1.94 5.93 11.91
C ILE A 25 1.56 4.56 11.33
N PRO A 26 0.26 4.21 11.19
CA PRO A 26 -0.17 2.94 10.61
C PRO A 26 0.32 2.76 9.16
N GLY A 27 0.67 1.52 8.80
CA GLY A 27 1.19 1.18 7.47
C GLY A 27 2.62 1.65 7.21
N THR A 28 3.35 2.06 8.25
CA THR A 28 4.77 2.42 8.15
C THR A 28 5.67 1.43 8.88
N VAL A 29 6.95 1.51 8.56
CA VAL A 29 8.00 0.69 9.14
C VAL A 29 9.09 1.62 9.65
N TRP A 30 9.61 1.32 10.83
CA TRP A 30 10.72 2.03 11.45
C TRP A 30 11.71 1.02 12.04
N LYS A 31 12.86 1.53 12.46
CA LYS A 31 13.97 0.69 12.91
C LYS A 31 14.54 1.20 14.22
N ILE A 32 14.98 0.27 15.06
CA ILE A 32 15.70 0.59 16.30
C ILE A 32 16.96 -0.24 16.46
N PRO A 33 17.93 0.24 17.26
CA PRO A 33 19.07 -0.56 17.69
C PRO A 33 18.62 -1.81 18.48
N PRO A 34 19.28 -2.97 18.32
CA PRO A 34 18.92 -4.19 19.05
C PRO A 34 18.92 -4.06 20.58
N LYS A 35 19.72 -3.15 21.12
CA LYS A 35 19.81 -2.89 22.57
C LYS A 35 18.54 -2.23 23.14
N GLU A 36 17.81 -1.49 22.32
CA GLU A 36 16.63 -0.71 22.73
C GLU A 36 15.34 -1.52 22.68
N VAL A 37 15.37 -2.73 22.10
CA VAL A 37 14.20 -3.62 22.00
C VAL A 37 13.58 -3.92 23.37
N LYS A 38 14.40 -4.02 24.42
CA LYS A 38 13.94 -4.27 25.80
C LYS A 38 13.11 -3.11 26.37
N ASN A 39 13.22 -1.93 25.79
CA ASN A 39 12.49 -0.73 26.20
C ASN A 39 11.22 -0.53 25.36
N LEU A 40 10.93 -1.41 24.39
CA LEU A 40 9.69 -1.36 23.63
C LEU A 40 8.54 -1.87 24.48
N ASP A 41 7.67 -0.95 24.88
CA ASP A 41 6.37 -1.28 25.46
C ASP A 41 5.28 -1.09 24.38
N ILE A 42 5.15 -2.11 23.53
CA ILE A 42 4.11 -2.17 22.50
C ILE A 42 3.16 -3.31 22.84
N PRO A 43 1.87 -3.04 23.11
CA PRO A 43 0.91 -4.09 23.40
C PRO A 43 0.76 -5.02 22.21
N ASP A 44 0.53 -6.31 22.50
CA ASP A 44 0.25 -7.32 21.48
C ASP A 44 1.31 -7.49 20.38
N LEU A 45 2.57 -7.20 20.67
CA LEU A 45 3.68 -7.35 19.72
C LEU A 45 3.79 -8.78 19.17
N CYS A 46 3.91 -8.91 17.85
CA CYS A 46 4.11 -10.19 17.16
C CYS A 46 5.55 -10.29 16.63
N THR A 47 6.38 -11.07 17.30
CA THR A 47 7.77 -11.29 16.89
C THR A 47 7.85 -12.34 15.77
N LEU A 48 8.36 -11.94 14.62
CA LEU A 48 8.61 -12.80 13.47
C LEU A 48 9.95 -13.54 13.61
N PRO A 49 10.13 -14.67 12.90
CA PRO A 49 11.44 -15.28 12.72
C PRO A 49 12.49 -14.26 12.27
N GLY A 50 13.70 -14.36 12.83
CA GLY A 50 14.79 -13.44 12.54
C GLY A 50 15.18 -13.48 11.07
N TYR A 51 15.69 -12.36 10.55
CA TYR A 51 16.13 -12.28 9.15
C TYR A 51 17.16 -13.37 8.80
N SER A 52 18.09 -13.66 9.71
CA SER A 52 19.09 -14.71 9.49
C SER A 52 18.45 -16.09 9.35
N ASP A 53 17.43 -16.40 10.15
CA ASP A 53 16.77 -17.70 10.11
C ASP A 53 15.91 -17.84 8.85
N VAL A 54 15.18 -16.77 8.51
CA VAL A 54 14.36 -16.69 7.28
C VAL A 54 15.21 -16.83 6.02
N LYS A 55 16.43 -16.28 6.03
CA LYS A 55 17.35 -16.34 4.89
C LYS A 55 17.85 -17.77 4.64
N GLU A 56 18.10 -18.53 5.70
CA GLU A 56 18.73 -19.86 5.60
C GLU A 56 17.72 -21.01 5.59
N SER A 57 16.46 -20.78 6.01
CA SER A 57 15.42 -21.82 6.11
C SER A 57 14.13 -21.45 5.36
N PRO A 58 13.75 -22.22 4.33
CA PRO A 58 12.45 -22.07 3.66
C PRO A 58 11.26 -22.23 4.62
N HIS A 59 11.40 -23.04 5.68
CA HIS A 59 10.36 -23.20 6.69
C HIS A 59 10.14 -21.91 7.47
N GLU A 60 11.22 -21.27 7.92
CA GLU A 60 11.16 -20.00 8.66
C GLU A 60 10.63 -18.87 7.78
N PHE A 61 10.99 -18.87 6.49
CA PHE A 61 10.39 -17.97 5.52
C PHE A 61 8.86 -18.14 5.42
N CYS A 62 8.38 -19.37 5.26
CA CYS A 62 6.95 -19.65 5.17
C CYS A 62 6.21 -19.27 6.47
N LEU A 63 6.83 -19.54 7.63
CA LEU A 63 6.30 -19.15 8.93
C LEU A 63 6.19 -17.62 9.05
N ALA A 64 7.27 -16.90 8.76
CA ALA A 64 7.29 -15.44 8.78
C ALA A 64 6.23 -14.85 7.82
N HIS A 65 6.16 -15.37 6.59
CA HIS A 65 5.17 -14.95 5.61
C HIS A 65 3.73 -15.19 6.09
N SER A 66 3.43 -16.36 6.67
CA SER A 66 2.11 -16.67 7.22
C SER A 66 1.73 -15.73 8.38
N MET A 67 2.68 -15.43 9.26
CA MET A 67 2.49 -14.48 10.36
C MET A 67 2.22 -13.07 9.84
N ILE A 68 2.99 -12.61 8.86
CA ILE A 68 2.77 -11.30 8.20
C ILE A 68 1.37 -11.26 7.57
N ALA A 69 1.00 -12.28 6.78
CA ALA A 69 -0.28 -12.34 6.10
C ALA A 69 -1.48 -12.29 7.08
N LYS A 70 -1.39 -13.00 8.21
CA LYS A 70 -2.44 -12.97 9.26
C LYS A 70 -2.58 -11.59 9.93
N ASN A 71 -1.54 -10.78 9.89
CA ASN A 71 -1.53 -9.43 10.47
C ASN A 71 -1.81 -8.32 9.44
N GLN A 72 -2.24 -8.65 8.22
CA GLN A 72 -2.65 -7.67 7.20
C GLN A 72 -4.07 -7.11 7.39
N ASN A 73 -4.81 -7.55 8.41
CA ASN A 73 -6.11 -6.97 8.74
C ASN A 73 -5.92 -5.68 9.56
N PRO A 74 -6.40 -4.50 9.10
CA PRO A 74 -6.21 -3.24 9.83
C PRO A 74 -6.94 -3.17 11.19
N PHE A 75 -7.92 -4.04 11.45
CA PHE A 75 -8.68 -4.05 12.70
C PHE A 75 -8.11 -4.99 13.77
N THR A 76 -7.42 -6.04 13.35
CA THR A 76 -6.88 -7.09 14.25
C THR A 76 -5.38 -7.28 14.14
N GLY A 77 -4.75 -6.65 13.16
CA GLY A 77 -3.33 -6.77 12.87
C GLY A 77 -2.50 -6.16 13.99
N LYS A 78 -1.48 -6.92 14.39
CA LYS A 78 -0.55 -6.54 15.44
C LYS A 78 0.67 -5.83 14.86
N THR A 79 1.37 -5.08 15.70
CA THR A 79 2.71 -4.59 15.36
C THR A 79 3.64 -5.79 15.19
N LEU A 80 4.35 -5.85 14.07
CA LEU A 80 5.30 -6.92 13.79
C LEU A 80 6.72 -6.48 14.15
N LEU A 81 7.47 -7.35 14.80
CA LEU A 81 8.88 -7.13 15.11
C LEU A 81 9.73 -8.20 14.45
N GLN A 82 10.76 -7.80 13.70
CA GLN A 82 11.72 -8.73 13.13
C GLN A 82 13.14 -8.33 13.50
N HIS A 83 13.88 -9.28 14.08
CA HIS A 83 15.30 -9.09 14.38
C HIS A 83 16.14 -9.19 13.10
N HIS A 84 17.00 -8.19 12.88
CA HIS A 84 18.03 -8.18 11.84
C HIS A 84 19.42 -8.07 12.50
N PRO A 85 20.50 -8.47 11.82
CA PRO A 85 21.84 -8.47 12.42
C PRO A 85 22.32 -7.11 12.96
N LYS A 86 21.90 -6.01 12.32
CA LYS A 86 22.35 -4.64 12.66
C LYS A 86 21.25 -3.76 13.25
N THR A 87 20.00 -4.23 13.25
CA THR A 87 18.83 -3.42 13.60
C THR A 87 17.67 -4.32 13.95
N VAL A 88 16.63 -3.77 14.54
CA VAL A 88 15.32 -4.42 14.59
C VAL A 88 14.34 -3.61 13.78
N ILE A 89 13.54 -4.31 12.98
CA ILE A 89 12.50 -3.72 12.14
C ILE A 89 11.18 -3.85 12.89
N VAL A 90 10.49 -2.73 13.07
CA VAL A 90 9.17 -2.66 13.67
C VAL A 90 8.20 -2.17 12.59
N GLN A 91 7.24 -3.00 12.25
CA GLN A 91 6.18 -2.69 11.28
C GLN A 91 4.89 -2.43 12.03
N ASN A 92 4.36 -1.21 11.89
CA ASN A 92 3.10 -0.84 12.49
C ASN A 92 1.93 -1.58 11.81
N PRO A 93 0.79 -1.73 12.50
CA PRO A 93 -0.41 -2.31 11.92
C PRO A 93 -0.78 -1.63 10.58
N PRO A 94 -1.43 -2.35 9.65
CA PRO A 94 -1.84 -1.79 8.37
C PRO A 94 -2.68 -0.53 8.52
N SER A 95 -2.57 0.39 7.57
CA SER A 95 -3.44 1.57 7.56
C SER A 95 -4.89 1.17 7.30
N PHE A 96 -5.83 1.92 7.88
CA PHE A 96 -7.24 1.71 7.63
C PHE A 96 -7.58 1.92 6.15
N PRO A 97 -8.58 1.19 5.63
CA PRO A 97 -9.09 1.40 4.28
C PRO A 97 -9.61 2.84 4.12
N LEU A 98 -9.36 3.42 2.95
CA LEU A 98 -9.90 4.73 2.56
C LEU A 98 -11.42 4.67 2.47
N LYS A 99 -12.06 5.77 2.86
CA LYS A 99 -13.47 6.01 2.58
C LYS A 99 -13.67 6.29 1.10
N THR A 100 -14.87 6.06 0.58
CA THR A 100 -15.23 6.36 -0.82
C THR A 100 -14.89 7.79 -1.21
N SER A 101 -15.18 8.78 -0.35
CA SER A 101 -14.85 10.19 -0.62
C SER A 101 -13.34 10.46 -0.69
N GLU A 102 -12.54 9.74 0.08
CA GLU A 102 -11.08 9.84 0.05
C GLU A 102 -10.53 9.19 -1.22
N MET A 103 -11.09 8.05 -1.63
CA MET A 103 -10.76 7.42 -2.91
C MET A 103 -11.10 8.32 -4.09
N ASP A 104 -12.31 8.88 -4.11
CA ASP A 104 -12.75 9.77 -5.18
C ASP A 104 -11.85 11.00 -5.28
N ARG A 105 -11.40 11.54 -4.15
CA ARG A 105 -10.40 12.61 -4.15
C ARG A 105 -9.08 12.16 -4.75
N VAL A 106 -8.57 10.97 -4.41
CA VAL A 106 -7.30 10.46 -4.95
C VAL A 106 -7.41 10.28 -6.46
N TYR A 107 -8.45 9.59 -6.95
CA TYR A 107 -8.64 9.35 -8.38
C TYR A 107 -9.05 10.60 -9.17
N GLY A 108 -9.63 11.60 -8.50
CA GLY A 108 -9.97 12.89 -9.10
C GLY A 108 -8.79 13.86 -9.21
N LEU A 109 -7.59 13.50 -8.76
CA LEU A 109 -6.40 14.33 -9.00
C LEU A 109 -6.10 14.43 -10.51
N PRO A 110 -5.54 15.57 -10.97
CA PRO A 110 -5.31 15.83 -12.39
C PRO A 110 -4.09 15.05 -12.93
N TYR A 111 -4.19 13.71 -12.94
CA TYR A 111 -3.15 12.85 -13.48
C TYR A 111 -3.01 13.05 -14.99
N GLN A 112 -1.77 13.10 -15.47
CA GLN A 112 -1.48 13.29 -16.89
C GLN A 112 -1.96 12.12 -17.75
N ARG A 113 -2.03 10.90 -17.18
CA ARG A 113 -2.39 9.65 -17.89
C ARG A 113 -1.61 9.43 -19.20
N ALA A 114 -0.37 9.89 -19.23
CA ALA A 114 0.58 9.73 -20.31
C ALA A 114 1.97 9.48 -19.73
N GLU A 115 2.88 9.05 -20.58
CA GLU A 115 4.30 8.93 -20.28
C GLU A 115 4.90 10.27 -19.81
N HIS A 116 5.87 10.20 -18.90
CA HIS A 116 6.57 11.41 -18.46
C HIS A 116 7.39 11.97 -19.65
N PRO A 117 7.47 13.29 -19.86
CA PRO A 117 8.14 13.88 -21.02
C PRO A 117 9.63 13.54 -21.21
N SER A 118 10.28 13.01 -20.17
CA SER A 118 11.68 12.56 -20.25
C SER A 118 11.87 11.22 -20.96
N TYR A 119 10.81 10.41 -21.08
CA TYR A 119 10.89 9.13 -21.77
C TYR A 119 10.88 9.35 -23.29
N LYS A 120 11.87 8.77 -23.96
CA LYS A 120 12.00 8.83 -25.43
C LYS A 120 11.47 7.56 -26.11
N GLU A 121 11.37 6.49 -25.35
CA GLU A 121 10.89 5.18 -25.78
C GLU A 121 9.45 5.00 -25.32
N GLU A 122 8.67 4.24 -26.08
CA GLU A 122 7.33 3.85 -25.69
C GLU A 122 7.37 3.02 -24.41
N ILE A 123 6.38 3.22 -23.52
CA ILE A 123 6.23 2.45 -22.29
C ILE A 123 5.14 1.40 -22.53
N PRO A 124 5.47 0.12 -22.78
CA PRO A 124 4.47 -0.89 -23.14
C PRO A 124 3.35 -1.05 -22.10
N ALA A 125 3.70 -0.88 -20.82
CA ALA A 125 2.74 -0.96 -19.71
C ALA A 125 1.66 0.14 -19.74
N LEU A 126 1.91 1.27 -20.44
CA LEU A 126 0.95 2.37 -20.53
C LEU A 126 -0.19 2.06 -21.50
N ILE A 127 0.07 1.27 -22.54
CA ILE A 127 -0.90 0.96 -23.61
C ILE A 127 -2.21 0.37 -23.05
N PRO A 128 -2.20 -0.72 -22.24
CA PRO A 128 -3.44 -1.30 -21.74
C PRO A 128 -4.14 -0.44 -20.68
N VAL A 129 -3.37 0.33 -19.89
CA VAL A 129 -3.90 1.09 -18.74
C VAL A 129 -4.36 2.51 -19.10
N ARG A 130 -3.98 3.04 -20.28
CA ARG A 130 -4.27 4.42 -20.66
C ARG A 130 -5.76 4.77 -20.62
N PHE A 131 -6.60 3.84 -21.08
CA PHE A 131 -8.06 3.98 -21.11
C PHE A 131 -8.79 2.98 -20.21
N SER A 132 -8.11 2.46 -19.17
CA SER A 132 -8.76 1.67 -18.12
C SER A 132 -9.19 2.55 -16.96
N VAL A 133 -10.22 2.11 -16.24
CA VAL A 133 -10.75 2.82 -15.07
C VAL A 133 -10.80 1.88 -13.88
N ILE A 134 -10.16 2.30 -12.80
CA ILE A 134 -10.20 1.53 -11.56
C ILE A 134 -11.52 1.81 -10.86
N SER A 135 -12.36 0.81 -10.60
CA SER A 135 -13.64 0.96 -9.88
C SER A 135 -13.50 0.80 -8.37
N HIS A 136 -12.55 -0.03 -7.92
CA HIS A 136 -12.33 -0.33 -6.51
C HIS A 136 -10.87 -0.70 -6.22
N ARG A 137 -10.52 -0.81 -4.94
CA ARG A 137 -9.25 -1.36 -4.46
C ARG A 137 -9.49 -2.47 -3.45
N GLY A 138 -8.47 -3.27 -3.21
CA GLY A 138 -8.52 -4.41 -2.31
C GLY A 138 -8.89 -5.71 -3.03
N CYS A 139 -8.59 -6.84 -2.39
CA CYS A 139 -8.84 -8.17 -2.96
C CYS A 139 -9.44 -9.11 -1.91
N TYR A 140 -10.74 -9.38 -2.02
CA TYR A 140 -11.44 -10.35 -1.16
C TYR A 140 -10.85 -11.76 -1.26
N GLY A 141 -10.33 -12.14 -2.43
CA GLY A 141 -9.82 -13.49 -2.67
C GLY A 141 -8.60 -13.87 -1.84
N ASN A 142 -7.81 -12.89 -1.38
CA ASN A 142 -6.63 -13.07 -0.53
C ASN A 142 -5.73 -14.27 -0.94
N CYS A 143 -5.54 -14.45 -2.25
CA CYS A 143 -4.74 -15.55 -2.78
C CYS A 143 -3.30 -15.46 -2.29
N SER A 144 -2.74 -16.57 -1.80
CA SER A 144 -1.39 -16.61 -1.22
C SER A 144 -0.27 -16.22 -2.19
N PHE A 145 -0.49 -16.38 -3.49
CA PHE A 145 0.47 -16.00 -4.54
C PHE A 145 0.33 -14.55 -5.00
N CYS A 146 -0.76 -13.87 -4.63
CA CYS A 146 -1.06 -12.54 -5.14
C CYS A 146 -0.57 -11.46 -4.17
N ALA A 147 0.19 -10.50 -4.68
CA ALA A 147 0.68 -9.38 -3.87
C ALA A 147 -0.39 -8.31 -3.60
N ILE A 148 -1.56 -8.35 -4.26
CA ILE A 148 -2.58 -7.31 -4.13
C ILE A 148 -3.10 -7.22 -2.70
N SER A 149 -3.42 -8.34 -2.04
CA SER A 149 -3.92 -8.31 -0.66
C SER A 149 -2.87 -7.77 0.33
N MET A 150 -1.59 -8.02 0.05
CA MET A 150 -0.47 -7.47 0.82
C MET A 150 -0.30 -5.96 0.65
N HIS A 151 -0.60 -5.42 -0.54
CA HIS A 151 -0.41 -3.99 -0.83
C HIS A 151 -1.67 -3.13 -0.59
N GLN A 152 -2.84 -3.67 -0.91
CA GLN A 152 -4.13 -2.97 -0.90
C GLN A 152 -5.07 -3.46 0.21
N GLY A 153 -4.73 -4.56 0.88
CA GLY A 153 -5.59 -5.20 1.87
C GLY A 153 -6.64 -6.12 1.24
N SER A 154 -7.29 -6.91 2.09
CA SER A 154 -8.40 -7.79 1.71
C SER A 154 -9.77 -7.10 1.73
N VAL A 155 -9.84 -5.89 2.28
CA VAL A 155 -11.07 -5.09 2.37
C VAL A 155 -11.30 -4.33 1.07
N ILE A 156 -12.44 -4.60 0.41
CA ILE A 156 -12.84 -3.89 -0.79
C ILE A 156 -13.22 -2.45 -0.45
N GLN A 157 -12.63 -1.50 -1.17
CA GLN A 157 -12.95 -0.09 -1.08
C GLN A 157 -13.40 0.39 -2.45
N SER A 158 -14.62 0.92 -2.54
CA SER A 158 -15.24 1.28 -3.82
C SER A 158 -15.23 2.79 -4.03
N ARG A 159 -15.02 3.19 -5.28
CA ARG A 159 -15.27 4.56 -5.74
C ARG A 159 -16.76 4.80 -5.91
N SER A 160 -17.15 6.08 -5.91
CA SER A 160 -18.51 6.44 -6.29
C SER A 160 -18.72 6.27 -7.81
N PRO A 161 -19.95 5.93 -8.25
CA PRO A 161 -20.30 5.94 -9.66
C PRO A 161 -20.01 7.29 -10.34
N GLU A 162 -20.23 8.40 -9.63
CA GLU A 162 -20.01 9.76 -10.13
C GLU A 162 -18.53 10.01 -10.45
N SER A 163 -17.64 9.56 -9.56
CA SER A 163 -16.19 9.61 -9.74
C SER A 163 -15.72 8.82 -10.96
N ILE A 164 -16.25 7.61 -11.15
CA ILE A 164 -15.96 6.74 -12.29
C ILE A 164 -16.45 7.40 -13.60
N LEU A 165 -17.68 7.89 -13.62
CA LEU A 165 -18.27 8.55 -14.79
C LEU A 165 -17.53 9.83 -15.17
N SER A 166 -17.07 10.60 -14.18
CA SER A 166 -16.27 11.81 -14.40
C SER A 166 -14.94 11.49 -15.08
N GLU A 167 -14.24 10.44 -14.62
CA GLU A 167 -13.00 9.98 -15.23
C GLU A 167 -13.22 9.49 -16.67
N ILE A 168 -14.24 8.67 -16.92
CA ILE A 168 -14.58 8.20 -18.27
C ILE A 168 -14.91 9.38 -19.20
N ALA A 169 -15.64 10.38 -18.70
CA ALA A 169 -15.95 11.57 -19.48
C ALA A 169 -14.69 12.35 -19.88
N SER A 170 -13.63 12.33 -19.06
CA SER A 170 -12.34 12.97 -19.36
C SER A 170 -11.62 12.35 -20.56
N PHE A 171 -11.82 11.05 -20.81
CA PHE A 171 -11.15 10.34 -21.92
C PHE A 171 -11.54 10.90 -23.29
N ARG A 172 -12.73 11.47 -23.42
CA ARG A 172 -13.19 12.11 -24.66
C ARG A 172 -12.27 13.23 -25.16
N LYS A 173 -11.49 13.84 -24.25
CA LYS A 173 -10.54 14.91 -24.57
C LYS A 173 -9.11 14.39 -24.79
N MET A 174 -8.86 13.11 -24.56
CA MET A 174 -7.53 12.52 -24.63
C MET A 174 -7.21 12.06 -26.06
N PRO A 175 -6.01 12.37 -26.59
CA PRO A 175 -5.56 11.84 -27.87
C PRO A 175 -5.55 10.31 -27.87
N GLY A 176 -6.05 9.71 -28.96
CA GLY A 176 -6.06 8.26 -29.17
C GLY A 176 -7.25 7.51 -28.55
N PHE A 177 -8.22 8.21 -27.93
CA PHE A 177 -9.40 7.54 -27.38
C PHE A 177 -10.36 7.12 -28.49
N ALA A 178 -10.57 5.81 -28.65
CA ALA A 178 -11.44 5.21 -29.66
C ALA A 178 -12.92 5.13 -29.25
N GLY A 179 -13.31 5.70 -28.10
CA GLY A 179 -14.66 5.55 -27.53
C GLY A 179 -14.87 4.27 -26.73
N ILE A 180 -13.81 3.47 -26.53
CA ILE A 180 -13.83 2.19 -25.82
C ILE A 180 -13.00 2.32 -24.55
N VAL A 181 -13.60 1.99 -23.40
CA VAL A 181 -12.89 1.83 -22.12
C VAL A 181 -12.31 0.41 -22.10
N SER A 182 -11.00 0.28 -21.96
CA SER A 182 -10.30 -1.01 -22.12
C SER A 182 -10.59 -1.99 -20.98
N ASP A 183 -10.75 -1.48 -19.76
CA ASP A 183 -11.05 -2.26 -18.57
C ASP A 183 -11.74 -1.40 -17.50
N VAL A 184 -12.61 -2.02 -16.70
CA VAL A 184 -13.28 -1.41 -15.53
C VAL A 184 -13.25 -2.41 -14.38
N GLY A 185 -12.39 -2.17 -13.39
CA GLY A 185 -12.15 -3.19 -12.37
C GLY A 185 -11.30 -2.73 -11.19
N GLY A 186 -10.96 -3.67 -10.32
CA GLY A 186 -9.90 -3.48 -9.33
C GLY A 186 -8.53 -3.58 -10.02
N HIS A 187 -7.43 -3.50 -9.25
CA HIS A 187 -6.16 -3.97 -9.81
C HIS A 187 -6.31 -5.45 -10.15
N VAL A 188 -6.24 -5.78 -11.43
CA VAL A 188 -5.95 -7.12 -11.93
C VAL A 188 -4.55 -7.04 -12.58
N PRO A 189 -3.66 -8.03 -12.33
CA PRO A 189 -2.32 -8.03 -12.88
C PRO A 189 -2.29 -7.95 -14.41
#